data_AF-A0A2E8U2V0-F1
#
_entry.id   AF-A0A2E8U2V0-F1
#
_cell.length_a   1.000
_cell.length_b   1.000
_cell.length_c   1.000
_cell.angle_alpha   90.00
_cell.angle_beta   90.00
_cell.angle_gamma   90.00
#
_symmetry.space_group_name_H-M   'P 1'
#
loop_
_entity.id
_entity.type
_entity.pdbx_description
1 polymer ?
#
loop_
_entity_poly.entity_id
_entity_poly.type
_entity_poly.pdbx_seq_one_letter_code
_entity_poly.pdbx_strand_id
1 'polypeptide(L)' 'MTISHHPGEELLLDYAAGSLSETWSLAVAAHLALCPSCRRTVNEFESVGGHLVGDVAPEPVEESLFESIVA' A
#
# COMPACT_ATOMS: atom_id res chain seq x y z
N MET A 1 -15.58 19.39 5.07
CA MET A 1 -14.25 19.98 5.36
C MET A 1 -13.37 19.76 4.14
N THR A 2 -12.59 20.75 3.74
CA THR A 2 -11.70 20.66 2.57
C THR A 2 -10.27 20.60 3.07
N ILE A 3 -9.52 19.56 2.67
CA ILE A 3 -8.11 19.41 3.00
C ILE A 3 -7.31 20.13 1.92
N SER A 4 -6.53 21.14 2.30
CA SER A 4 -5.71 21.97 1.39
C SER A 4 -4.22 21.64 1.42
N HIS A 5 -3.78 20.80 2.36
CA HIS A 5 -2.40 20.37 2.50
C HIS A 5 -2.33 18.86 2.39
N HIS A 6 -1.49 18.39 1.49
CA HIS A 6 -1.30 16.98 1.19
C HIS A 6 0.17 16.60 1.45
N PRO A 7 0.45 15.35 1.86
CA PRO A 7 1.79 14.81 1.76
C PRO A 7 2.30 14.94 0.33
N GLY A 8 3.61 15.15 0.17
CA GLY A 8 4.23 15.13 -1.16
C GLY A 8 4.06 13.76 -1.83
N GLU A 9 4.04 13.74 -3.16
CA GLU A 9 3.85 12.49 -3.93
C GLU A 9 4.92 11.44 -3.62
N GLU A 10 6.16 11.85 -3.37
CA GLU A 10 7.25 10.96 -2.96
C GLU A 10 6.93 10.23 -1.65
N LEU A 11 6.41 10.92 -0.63
CA LEU A 11 5.97 10.29 0.62
C LEU A 11 4.78 9.35 0.40
N LEU A 12 3.87 9.67 -0.52
CA LEU A 12 2.75 8.79 -0.85
C LEU A 12 3.22 7.54 -1.61
N LEU A 13 4.20 7.68 -2.49
CA LEU A 13 4.83 6.57 -3.21
C LEU A 13 5.62 5.67 -2.25
N ASP A 14 6.44 6.25 -1.37
CA ASP A 14 7.20 5.50 -0.38
C ASP A 14 6.29 4.75 0.59
N TYR A 15 5.13 5.35 0.93
CA TYR A 15 4.07 4.69 1.69
C TYR A 15 3.50 3.49 0.93
N ALA A 16 3.07 3.68 -0.33
CA ALA A 16 2.53 2.62 -1.17
C ALA A 16 3.54 1.49 -1.42
N ALA A 17 4.83 1.81 -1.52
CA ALA A 17 5.91 0.86 -1.68
C ALA A 17 6.33 0.16 -0.37
N GLY A 18 5.79 0.58 0.78
CA GLY A 18 6.13 0.02 2.10
C GLY A 18 7.55 0.35 2.58
N SER A 19 8.14 1.43 2.09
CA SER A 19 9.54 1.82 2.36
C SER A 19 9.71 2.93 3.41
N LEU A 20 8.61 3.57 3.83
CA LEU A 20 8.63 4.57 4.90
C LEU A 20 8.96 3.96 6.27
N SER A 21 9.63 4.75 7.12
CA SER A 21 9.76 4.40 8.53
C SER A 21 8.39 4.39 9.22
N GLU A 22 8.25 3.56 10.26
CA GLU A 22 6.96 3.33 10.93
C GLU A 22 6.25 4.62 11.39
N THR A 23 7.00 5.59 11.91
CA THR A 23 6.43 6.88 12.33
C THR A 23 5.84 7.66 11.16
N TRP A 24 6.51 7.65 10.00
CA TRP A 24 6.01 8.30 8.79
C TRP A 24 4.83 7.54 8.20
N SER A 25 4.88 6.20 8.20
CA SER A 25 3.77 5.36 7.77
C SER A 25 2.50 5.63 8.56
N LEU A 26 2.60 5.79 9.89
CA LEU A 26 1.46 6.14 10.74
C LEU A 26 0.87 7.51 10.38
N ALA A 27 1.72 8.52 10.19
CA ALA A 27 1.28 9.87 9.84
C ALA A 27 0.56 9.91 8.48
N VAL A 28 1.12 9.23 7.48
CA VAL A 28 0.50 9.13 6.15
C VAL A 28 -0.82 8.35 6.24
N ALA A 29 -0.85 7.20 6.91
CA ALA A 29 -2.07 6.40 7.09
C ALA A 29 -3.21 7.21 7.74
N ALA A 30 -2.91 7.98 8.79
CA ALA A 30 -3.88 8.86 9.44
C ALA A 30 -4.44 9.93 8.48
N HIS A 31 -3.60 10.49 7.61
CA HIS A 31 -4.05 11.41 6.56
C HIS A 31 -4.95 10.71 5.53
N LEU A 32 -4.57 9.52 5.06
CA LEU A 32 -5.33 8.75 4.07
C LEU A 32 -6.72 8.35 4.59
N ALA A 33 -6.87 8.12 5.89
CA ALA A 33 -8.17 7.86 6.51
C ALA A 33 -9.15 9.04 6.33
N LEU A 34 -8.65 10.27 6.31
CA LEU A 34 -9.45 11.50 6.23
C LEU A 34 -9.47 12.15 4.84
N CYS A 35 -8.51 11.81 3.97
CA CYS A 35 -8.32 12.46 2.67
C CYS A 35 -8.59 11.51 1.48
N PRO A 36 -9.78 11.58 0.85
CA PRO A 36 -10.08 10.76 -0.32
C PRO A 36 -9.17 11.01 -1.52
N SER A 37 -8.58 12.21 -1.64
CA SER A 37 -7.69 12.53 -2.76
C SER A 37 -6.38 11.77 -2.68
N CYS A 38 -5.68 11.87 -1.55
CA CYS A 38 -4.44 11.13 -1.33
C CYS A 38 -4.67 9.62 -1.35
N ARG A 39 -5.83 9.15 -0.87
CA ARG A 39 -6.18 7.72 -0.96
C ARG A 39 -6.33 7.23 -2.40
N ARG A 40 -6.89 8.05 -3.30
CA ARG A 40 -6.92 7.69 -4.74
C ARG A 40 -5.51 7.61 -5.32
N THR A 41 -4.65 8.59 -5.02
CA THR A 41 -3.25 8.60 -5.48
C THR A 41 -2.49 7.36 -5.01
N VAL A 42 -2.62 6.98 -3.73
CA VAL A 42 -1.99 5.75 -3.21
C VAL A 42 -2.55 4.50 -3.91
N ASN A 43 -3.86 4.41 -4.12
CA ASN A 43 -4.44 3.28 -4.86
C ASN A 43 -3.91 3.17 -6.30
N GLU A 44 -3.64 4.31 -6.96
CA GLU A 44 -3.02 4.32 -8.30
C GLU A 44 -1.60 3.75 -8.25
N PHE A 45 -0.81 4.13 -7.24
CA PHE A 45 0.53 3.57 -7.04
C PHE A 45 0.49 2.06 -6.71
N GLU A 46 -0.40 1.65 -5.80
CA GLU A 46 -0.59 0.24 -5.44
C GLU A 46 -1.06 -0.60 -6.64
N SER A 47 -1.85 -0.04 -7.57
CA SER A 47 -2.27 -0.75 -8.78
C SER A 47 -1.10 -1.10 -9.70
N VAL A 48 -0.07 -0.24 -9.76
CA VAL A 48 1.18 -0.55 -10.45
C VAL A 48 1.92 -1.67 -9.72
N GLY A 49 2.03 -1.59 -8.39
CA GLY A 49 2.60 -2.66 -7.57
C GLY A 49 1.90 -4.01 -7.78
N GLY A 50 0.57 -4.01 -7.87
CA GLY A 50 -0.24 -5.20 -8.16
C GLY A 50 0.06 -5.81 -9.54
N HIS A 51 0.29 -4.99 -10.57
CA HIS A 51 0.76 -5.49 -11.87
C HIS A 51 2.13 -6.14 -11.76
N LEU A 52 3.08 -5.49 -11.08
CA LEU A 52 4.42 -6.03 -10.89
C LEU A 52 4.39 -7.37 -10.15
N VAL A 53 3.56 -7.51 -9.10
CA VAL A 53 3.35 -8.77 -8.38
C VAL A 53 2.78 -9.85 -9.30
N GLY A 54 1.85 -9.50 -10.19
CA GLY A 54 1.28 -10.42 -11.17
C GLY A 54 2.29 -10.97 -12.18
N ASP A 55 3.36 -10.21 -12.46
CA ASP A 55 4.43 -10.60 -13.37
C ASP A 55 5.54 -11.44 -12.69
N VAL A 56 5.54 -11.54 -11.35
CA VAL A 56 6.51 -12.35 -10.61
C VAL A 56 6.19 -13.84 -10.81
N ALA A 57 7.22 -14.64 -11.11
CA ALA A 57 7.08 -16.08 -11.19
C ALA A 57 6.60 -16.65 -9.85
N PRO A 58 5.56 -17.50 -9.82
CA PRO A 58 5.08 -18.10 -8.58
C PRO A 58 6.17 -18.93 -7.90
N GLU A 59 6.39 -18.71 -6.62
CA GLU A 59 7.23 -19.56 -5.79
C GLU A 59 6.35 -20.63 -5.11
N PRO A 60 6.66 -21.93 -5.26
CA PRO A 60 5.88 -22.98 -4.65
C PRO A 60 5.91 -22.89 -3.11
N VAL A 61 4.79 -23.23 -2.50
CA VAL A 61 4.63 -23.37 -1.05
C VAL A 61 4.31 -24.84 -0.72
N GLU A 62 4.39 -25.20 0.56
CA GLU A 62 3.97 -26.52 1.04
C GLU A 62 2.51 -26.82 0.66
N GLU A 63 2.23 -28.04 0.19
CA GLU A 63 0.89 -28.44 -0.27
C GLU A 63 -0.18 -28.33 0.84
N SER A 64 0.24 -28.59 2.09
CA SER A 64 -0.61 -28.49 3.29
C SER A 64 -0.83 -27.06 3.79
N LEU A 65 -0.19 -26.05 3.18
CA LEU A 65 -0.29 -24.66 3.65
C LEU A 65 -1.73 -24.14 3.57
N PHE A 66 -2.45 -24.49 2.51
CA PHE A 66 -3.84 -24.07 2.33
C PHE A 66 -4.73 -24.59 3.47
N GLU A 67 -4.64 -25.88 3.79
CA GLU A 67 -5.37 -26.50 4.90
C GLU A 67 -5.01 -25.87 6.24
N SER A 68 -3.72 -25.55 6.44
CA SER A 68 -3.22 -24.94 7.68
C SER A 68 -3.72 -23.51 7.92
N ILE A 69 -4.01 -22.74 6.87
CA ILE A 69 -4.48 -21.34 6.97
C ILE A 69 -6.01 -21.27 7.03
N VAL A 70 -6.72 -22.23 6.44
CA VAL A 70 -8.19 -22.20 6.31
C VAL A 70 -8.92 -22.92 7.46
N ALA A 71 -8.27 -23.88 8.14
CA ALA A 71 -8.82 -24.59 9.30
C ALA A 71 -9.03 -23.69 10.53
#